data_AF-A0A7D3WV74-F1
#
_entry.id   AF-A0A7D3WV74-F1
#
_cell.length_a   1.000
_cell.length_b   1.000
_cell.length_c   1.000
_cell.angle_alpha   90.00
_cell.angle_beta   90.00
_cell.angle_gamma   90.00
#
_symmetry.space_group_name_H-M   'P 1'
#
loop_
_entity.id
_entity.type
_entity.pdbx_description
1 polymer ?
#
loop_
_entity_poly.entity_id
_entity_poly.type
_entity_poly.pdbx_seq_one_letter_code
_entity_poly.pdbx_strand_id
1 'polypeptide(L)'
;MRTNPAAFALSLGMGLIVLLIGFLTLSAAGLVSLAPVEDAIAERMMPADEAPAATRPGGRAMPTVAYQPASPADAAAVAAGDALFKNNCAQCHAVNDKVVGPALGGISRRRSVGWVVGWVHNSSKVIASGDEYAVKLFEDNARQQMPAFPQLSKTDIEAIMVWVSAQEGAAASATVAATR
;
A
#
# COMPACT_ATOMS: atom_id res chain seq x y z
N MET A 1 -8.28 -31.63 61.34
CA MET A 1 -7.05 -31.00 60.81
C MET A 1 -7.33 -29.51 60.67
N ARG A 2 -6.67 -28.66 61.48
CA ARG A 2 -6.85 -27.19 61.47
C ARG A 2 -5.77 -26.60 60.56
N THR A 3 -6.16 -25.99 59.44
CA THR A 3 -5.26 -25.21 58.57
C THR A 3 -5.31 -23.74 58.97
N ASN A 4 -4.15 -23.12 59.15
CA ASN A 4 -3.99 -21.77 59.70
C ASN A 4 -3.87 -20.75 58.56
N PRO A 5 -4.81 -19.80 58.38
CA PRO A 5 -4.86 -18.90 57.22
C PRO A 5 -3.83 -17.76 57.23
N ALA A 6 -3.09 -17.59 58.33
CA ALA A 6 -2.16 -16.48 58.52
C ALA A 6 -0.88 -16.56 57.65
N ALA A 7 -0.55 -17.71 57.08
CA ALA A 7 0.69 -17.89 56.31
C ALA A 7 0.62 -17.36 54.85
N PHE A 8 -0.59 -17.17 54.29
CA PHE A 8 -0.74 -16.74 52.89
C PHE A 8 -0.73 -15.22 52.68
N ALA A 9 -0.88 -14.43 53.74
CA ALA A 9 -1.01 -12.98 53.64
C ALA A 9 0.34 -12.23 53.58
N LEU A 10 1.47 -12.85 53.97
CA LEU A 10 2.77 -12.17 54.02
C LEU A 10 3.52 -12.13 52.68
N SER A 11 3.20 -13.00 51.72
CA SER A 11 3.97 -13.11 50.46
C SER A 11 3.54 -12.12 49.37
N LEU A 12 2.36 -11.51 49.50
CA LEU A 12 1.82 -10.57 48.51
C LEU A 12 2.24 -9.11 48.75
N GLY A 13 2.66 -8.76 49.98
CA GLY A 13 3.07 -7.38 50.33
C GLY A 13 4.46 -6.99 49.85
N MET A 14 5.38 -7.95 49.71
CA MET A 14 6.81 -7.65 49.43
C MET A 14 7.10 -7.42 47.93
N GLY A 15 6.24 -7.89 47.02
CA GLY A 15 6.42 -7.72 45.58
C GLY A 15 6.03 -6.33 45.06
N LEU A 16 5.03 -5.68 45.66
CA LEU A 16 4.56 -4.35 45.23
C LEU A 16 5.55 -3.23 45.62
N ILE A 17 6.30 -3.41 46.71
CA ILE A 17 7.27 -2.43 47.21
C ILE A 17 8.54 -2.40 46.33
N VAL A 18 8.97 -3.54 45.77
CA VAL A 18 10.13 -3.60 44.85
C VAL A 18 9.81 -2.98 43.49
N LEU A 19 8.57 -3.06 43.01
CA LEU A 19 8.12 -2.42 41.76
C LEU A 19 8.02 -0.89 41.85
N LEU A 20 7.70 -0.33 43.02
CA LEU A 20 7.60 1.12 43.22
C LEU A 20 8.97 1.81 43.39
N ILE A 21 9.99 1.11 43.91
CA ILE A 21 11.34 1.66 44.07
C ILE A 21 12.13 1.65 42.74
N GLY A 22 11.84 0.71 41.84
CA GLY A 22 12.50 0.62 40.53
C GLY A 22 12.12 1.71 39.51
N PHE A 23 10.97 2.37 39.68
CA PHE A 23 10.53 3.44 38.78
C PHE A 23 11.03 4.84 39.18
N LEU A 24 11.56 5.02 40.39
CA LEU A 24 12.03 6.32 40.88
C LEU A 24 13.51 6.62 40.63
N THR A 25 14.30 5.66 40.09
CA THR A 25 15.75 5.85 39.87
C THR A 25 16.18 5.94 38.41
N LEU A 26 15.27 5.82 37.44
CA LEU A 26 15.60 5.92 36.00
C LEU A 26 15.42 7.32 35.39
N SER A 27 15.15 8.35 36.21
CA SER A 27 14.90 9.73 35.73
C SER A 27 16.03 10.73 35.97
N ALA A 28 17.29 10.30 36.14
CA ALA A 28 18.38 11.22 36.51
C ALA A 28 19.69 11.06 35.70
N ALA A 29 19.60 10.84 34.38
CA ALA A 29 20.74 10.98 33.49
C ALA A 29 20.36 11.80 32.23
N GLY A 30 19.87 13.02 32.45
CA GLY A 30 19.81 14.06 31.44
C GLY A 30 21.12 14.86 31.45
N LEU A 31 22.06 14.49 30.58
CA LEU A 31 23.15 15.37 30.15
C LEU A 31 22.81 15.89 28.75
N VAL A 32 22.16 17.05 28.76
CA VAL A 32 21.97 17.91 27.59
C VAL A 32 23.34 18.46 27.20
N SER A 33 23.85 18.04 26.04
CA SER A 33 24.93 18.74 25.35
C SER A 33 24.28 19.69 24.33
N LEU A 34 24.50 20.99 24.54
CA LEU A 34 24.16 22.06 23.62
C LEU A 34 25.29 22.19 22.60
N ALA A 35 24.97 22.00 21.32
CA ALA A 35 25.71 22.55 20.20
C ALA A 35 24.72 23.00 19.14
N PRO A 36 24.67 24.30 18.79
CA PRO A 36 23.93 24.79 17.63
C PRO A 36 24.85 24.74 16.41
N VAL A 37 24.45 23.98 15.41
CA VAL A 37 24.93 24.12 14.04
C VAL A 37 23.73 23.91 13.13
N GLU A 38 22.98 24.99 12.93
CA GLU A 38 22.53 25.34 11.58
C GLU A 38 23.63 24.99 10.57
N ASP A 39 23.41 23.96 9.76
CA ASP A 39 23.48 24.05 8.30
C ASP A 39 23.23 22.68 7.63
N ALA A 40 22.44 22.75 6.56
CA ALA A 40 22.45 21.84 5.42
C ALA A 40 22.06 20.36 5.61
N ILE A 41 20.74 20.08 5.57
CA ILE A 41 20.17 19.05 4.66
C ILE A 41 18.80 19.49 4.10
N ALA A 42 18.74 20.72 3.63
CA ALA A 42 17.88 21.04 2.49
C ALA A 42 18.76 20.87 1.24
N GLU A 43 18.54 19.77 0.50
CA GLU A 43 18.84 19.57 -0.94
C GLU A 43 19.15 18.10 -1.27
N ARG A 44 18.13 17.24 -1.21
CA ARG A 44 17.77 16.39 -2.37
C ARG A 44 16.31 15.94 -2.25
N MET A 45 15.43 16.89 -1.98
CA MET A 45 14.03 16.75 -2.35
C MET A 45 14.04 16.73 -3.88
N MET A 46 13.80 15.55 -4.45
CA MET A 46 13.68 15.44 -5.90
C MET A 46 12.54 16.37 -6.34
N PRO A 47 12.77 17.27 -7.31
CA PRO A 47 11.67 18.03 -7.88
C PRO A 47 10.70 17.00 -8.47
N ALA A 48 9.46 17.04 -7.97
CA ALA A 48 8.33 16.50 -8.69
C ALA A 48 8.29 17.31 -9.99
N ASP A 49 8.83 16.74 -11.06
CA ASP A 49 8.70 17.31 -12.38
C ASP A 49 7.20 17.45 -12.64
N GLU A 50 6.85 18.71 -12.84
CA GLU A 50 5.55 19.27 -13.05
C GLU A 50 4.96 18.62 -14.31
N ALA A 51 4.18 17.55 -14.14
CA ALA A 51 3.39 17.01 -15.23
C ALA A 51 2.48 18.15 -15.71
N PRO A 52 2.59 18.61 -16.97
CA PRO A 52 1.81 19.73 -17.43
C PRO A 52 0.33 19.38 -17.31
N ALA A 53 -0.41 20.29 -16.67
CA ALA A 53 -1.86 20.26 -16.62
C ALA A 53 -2.40 20.13 -18.06
N ALA A 54 -2.76 18.90 -18.42
CA ALA A 54 -3.42 18.61 -19.68
C ALA A 54 -4.82 19.23 -19.59
N THR A 55 -4.94 20.44 -20.13
CA THR A 55 -6.21 21.05 -20.50
C THR A 55 -6.97 20.04 -21.35
N ARG A 56 -8.04 19.44 -20.81
CA ARG A 56 -8.86 18.47 -21.55
C ARG A 56 -9.73 19.23 -22.56
N PRO A 57 -9.57 19.06 -23.87
CA PRO A 57 -10.67 19.32 -24.78
C PRO A 57 -11.71 18.21 -24.61
N GLY A 58 -12.99 18.58 -24.70
CA GLY A 58 -14.12 17.76 -24.33
C GLY A 58 -14.18 16.36 -24.96
N GLY A 59 -14.74 15.42 -24.19
CA GLY A 59 -15.89 14.63 -24.60
C GLY A 59 -15.79 13.70 -25.81
N ARG A 60 -14.60 13.25 -26.22
CA ARG A 60 -14.48 12.11 -27.14
C ARG A 60 -14.02 10.87 -26.37
N ALA A 61 -14.89 9.87 -26.30
CA ALA A 61 -14.53 8.53 -25.85
C ALA A 61 -13.36 8.04 -26.71
N MET A 62 -12.18 7.90 -26.10
CA MET A 62 -11.03 7.28 -26.75
C MET A 62 -11.36 5.80 -27.02
N PRO A 63 -10.92 5.24 -28.15
CA PRO A 63 -11.15 3.84 -28.45
C PRO A 63 -10.48 2.98 -27.37
N THR A 64 -11.25 2.04 -26.80
CA THR A 64 -10.75 0.98 -25.92
C THR A 64 -9.89 0.04 -26.76
N VAL A 65 -8.62 0.39 -26.96
CA VAL A 65 -7.68 -0.54 -27.58
C VAL A 65 -7.37 -1.62 -26.55
N ALA A 66 -7.94 -2.81 -26.77
CA ALA A 66 -7.61 -4.00 -26.01
C ALA A 66 -6.10 -4.24 -26.09
N TYR A 67 -5.44 -4.46 -24.95
CA TYR A 67 -4.03 -4.82 -24.93
C TYR A 67 -3.83 -6.17 -25.63
N GLN A 68 -3.00 -6.18 -26.66
CA GLN A 68 -2.51 -7.39 -27.33
C GLN A 68 -1.04 -7.55 -26.95
N PRO A 69 -0.59 -8.71 -26.46
CA PRO A 69 0.83 -8.93 -26.21
C PRO A 69 1.58 -8.79 -27.54
N ALA A 70 2.46 -7.79 -27.62
CA ALA A 70 3.18 -7.45 -28.84
C ALA A 70 4.43 -8.32 -29.04
N SER A 71 4.82 -9.09 -28.02
CA SER A 71 6.02 -9.92 -28.01
C SER A 71 5.90 -11.15 -27.09
N PRO A 72 6.77 -12.16 -27.25
CA PRO A 72 6.89 -13.26 -26.29
C PRO A 72 7.23 -12.81 -24.86
N ALA A 73 7.98 -11.71 -24.73
CA ALA A 73 8.27 -11.11 -23.42
C ALA A 73 7.00 -10.58 -22.75
N ASP A 74 6.10 -9.96 -23.52
CA ASP A 74 4.80 -9.52 -23.02
C ASP A 74 3.93 -10.69 -22.59
N ALA A 75 3.92 -11.79 -23.35
CA ALA A 75 3.19 -13.00 -22.98
C ALA A 75 3.72 -13.61 -21.67
N ALA A 76 5.05 -13.63 -21.48
CA ALA A 76 5.67 -14.08 -20.23
C ALA A 76 5.31 -13.16 -19.05
N ALA A 77 5.31 -11.84 -19.26
CA ALA A 77 4.90 -10.88 -18.24
C ALA A 77 3.42 -11.03 -17.84
N VAL A 78 2.53 -11.27 -18.82
CA VAL A 78 1.11 -11.57 -18.55
C VAL A 78 0.96 -12.84 -17.71
N ALA A 79 1.68 -13.92 -18.06
CA ALA A 79 1.61 -15.17 -17.30
C ALA A 79 2.15 -15.03 -15.86
N ALA A 80 3.26 -14.32 -15.69
CA ALA A 80 3.80 -14.01 -14.36
C ALA A 80 2.82 -13.14 -13.54
N GLY A 81 2.25 -12.11 -14.16
CA GLY A 81 1.26 -11.24 -13.55
C GLY A 81 0.00 -11.97 -13.11
N ASP A 82 -0.49 -12.94 -13.89
CA ASP A 82 -1.64 -13.78 -13.54
C ASP A 82 -1.40 -14.56 -12.23
N ALA A 83 -0.25 -15.25 -12.15
CA ALA A 83 0.12 -16.02 -10.97
C ALA A 83 0.27 -15.12 -9.73
N LEU A 84 0.95 -13.99 -9.89
CA LEU A 84 1.13 -13.02 -8.80
C LEU A 84 -0.20 -12.43 -8.34
N PHE A 85 -1.08 -12.05 -9.26
CA PHE A 85 -2.38 -11.48 -8.94
C PHE A 85 -3.27 -12.48 -8.19
N LYS A 86 -3.36 -13.73 -8.68
CA LYS A 86 -4.13 -14.80 -8.02
C LYS A 86 -3.66 -15.06 -6.59
N ASN A 87 -2.34 -15.05 -6.38
CA ASN A 87 -1.75 -15.38 -5.08
C ASN A 87 -1.84 -14.22 -4.07
N ASN A 88 -1.85 -12.96 -4.52
CA ASN A 88 -1.67 -11.81 -3.62
C ASN A 88 -2.84 -10.80 -3.65
N CYS A 89 -3.64 -10.75 -4.71
CA CYS A 89 -4.55 -9.63 -4.97
C CYS A 89 -6.01 -10.04 -5.16
N ALA A 90 -6.26 -11.23 -5.73
CA ALA A 90 -7.58 -11.67 -6.20
C ALA A 90 -8.63 -11.79 -5.10
N GLN A 91 -8.23 -11.89 -3.83
CA GLN A 91 -9.17 -11.94 -2.70
C GLN A 91 -9.86 -10.59 -2.44
N CYS A 92 -9.23 -9.49 -2.83
CA CYS A 92 -9.72 -8.15 -2.54
C CYS A 92 -9.98 -7.32 -3.79
N HIS A 93 -9.39 -7.68 -4.93
CA HIS A 93 -9.49 -6.90 -6.16
C HIS A 93 -10.02 -7.75 -7.32
N ALA A 94 -10.79 -7.10 -8.18
CA ALA A 94 -11.10 -7.57 -9.52
C ALA A 94 -10.63 -6.54 -10.56
N VAL A 95 -10.60 -6.96 -11.82
CA VAL A 95 -10.19 -6.07 -12.93
C VAL A 95 -11.29 -5.04 -13.18
N ASN A 96 -12.55 -5.44 -13.30
CA ASN A 96 -13.62 -4.54 -13.74
C ASN A 96 -14.60 -4.15 -12.62
N ASP A 97 -14.53 -4.81 -11.47
CA ASP A 97 -15.51 -4.66 -10.40
C ASP A 97 -14.85 -4.27 -9.08
N LYS A 98 -15.59 -3.54 -8.24
CA LYS A 98 -15.23 -3.31 -6.85
C LYS A 98 -15.58 -4.56 -6.05
N VAL A 99 -14.62 -5.07 -5.28
CA VAL A 99 -14.81 -6.22 -4.37
C VAL A 99 -14.66 -5.71 -2.94
N VAL A 100 -13.48 -5.88 -2.34
CA VAL A 100 -13.10 -5.19 -1.10
C VAL A 100 -12.39 -3.89 -1.45
N GLY A 101 -11.41 -3.98 -2.35
CA GLY A 101 -10.72 -2.87 -2.97
C GLY A 101 -11.38 -2.43 -4.30
N PRO A 102 -10.96 -1.28 -4.83
CA PRO A 102 -11.43 -0.77 -6.11
C PRO A 102 -11.07 -1.71 -7.28
N ALA A 103 -11.80 -1.56 -8.39
CA ALA A 103 -11.46 -2.18 -9.66
C ALA A 103 -10.07 -1.71 -10.15
N LEU A 104 -9.22 -2.65 -10.57
CA LEU A 104 -7.86 -2.34 -11.02
C LEU A 104 -7.77 -1.97 -12.50
N GLY A 105 -8.80 -2.27 -13.28
CA GLY A 105 -8.87 -1.92 -14.70
C GLY A 105 -8.64 -0.43 -14.90
N GLY A 106 -7.70 -0.07 -15.76
CA GLY A 106 -7.24 1.27 -16.08
C GLY A 106 -6.17 1.81 -15.15
N ILE A 107 -5.61 1.01 -14.23
CA ILE A 107 -4.61 1.49 -13.27
C ILE A 107 -3.37 2.07 -13.96
N SER A 108 -2.93 1.46 -15.06
CA SER A 108 -1.81 1.94 -15.89
C SER A 108 -2.06 3.32 -16.51
N ARG A 109 -3.32 3.72 -16.66
CA ARG A 109 -3.72 5.06 -17.13
C ARG A 109 -3.94 6.05 -16.00
N ARG A 110 -4.24 5.59 -14.78
CA ARG A 110 -4.53 6.44 -13.62
C ARG A 110 -3.29 6.83 -12.83
N ARG A 111 -2.29 5.95 -12.74
CA ARG A 111 -1.10 6.16 -11.89
C ARG A 111 0.15 5.61 -12.56
N SER A 112 1.28 6.27 -12.29
CA SER A 112 2.59 5.80 -12.73
C SER A 112 2.96 4.50 -12.03
N VAL A 113 3.81 3.68 -12.67
CA VAL A 113 4.34 2.46 -12.05
C VAL A 113 4.99 2.77 -10.71
N GLY A 114 5.81 3.81 -10.62
CA GLY A 114 6.50 4.18 -9.38
C GLY A 114 5.53 4.47 -8.23
N TRP A 115 4.40 5.13 -8.52
CA TRP A 115 3.36 5.35 -7.52
C TRP A 115 2.70 4.04 -7.09
N VAL A 116 2.35 3.16 -8.05
CA VAL A 116 1.73 1.87 -7.77
C VAL A 116 2.66 0.97 -6.94
N VAL A 117 3.97 0.98 -7.23
CA VAL A 117 4.97 0.27 -6.43
C VAL A 117 4.98 0.76 -4.99
N GLY A 118 5.04 2.08 -4.77
CA GLY A 118 4.99 2.66 -3.43
C GLY A 118 3.70 2.31 -2.68
N TRP A 119 2.56 2.33 -3.37
CA TRP A 119 1.26 1.96 -2.81
C TRP A 119 1.20 0.49 -2.42
N VAL A 120 1.63 -0.42 -3.30
CA VAL A 120 1.62 -1.87 -3.04
C VAL A 120 2.60 -2.24 -1.92
N HIS A 121 3.76 -1.58 -1.84
CA HIS A 121 4.72 -1.79 -0.77
C HIS A 121 4.21 -1.30 0.58
N ASN A 122 3.58 -0.13 0.64
CA ASN A 122 3.04 0.42 1.88
C ASN A 122 2.00 1.52 1.61
N SER A 123 0.74 1.12 1.42
CA SER A 123 -0.36 2.06 1.16
C SER A 123 -0.56 3.06 2.30
N SER A 124 -0.46 2.62 3.56
CA SER A 124 -0.61 3.46 4.74
C SER A 124 0.43 4.59 4.77
N LYS A 125 1.67 4.34 4.32
CA LYS A 125 2.71 5.38 4.22
C LYS A 125 2.38 6.42 3.16
N VAL A 126 1.85 6.00 2.00
CA VAL A 126 1.43 6.93 0.93
C VAL A 126 0.22 7.75 1.36
N ILE A 127 -0.70 7.16 2.12
CA ILE A 127 -1.83 7.91 2.71
C ILE A 127 -1.31 8.91 3.74
N ALA A 128 -0.43 8.49 4.64
CA ALA A 128 0.14 9.34 5.69
C ALA A 128 1.02 10.47 5.16
N SER A 129 1.59 10.35 3.95
CA SER A 129 2.32 11.45 3.32
C SER A 129 1.40 12.58 2.81
N GLY A 130 0.08 12.40 2.86
CA GLY A 130 -0.89 13.39 2.41
C GLY A 130 -1.09 13.42 0.89
N ASP A 131 -0.75 12.36 0.15
CA ASP A 131 -1.08 12.26 -1.27
C ASP A 131 -2.61 12.33 -1.43
N GLU A 132 -3.11 13.37 -2.10
CA GLU A 132 -4.55 13.66 -2.16
C GLU A 132 -5.37 12.51 -2.75
N TYR A 133 -4.82 11.81 -3.75
CA TYR A 133 -5.49 10.69 -4.38
C TYR A 133 -5.44 9.45 -3.48
N ALA A 134 -4.33 9.20 -2.78
CA ALA A 134 -4.21 8.14 -1.78
C ALA A 134 -5.24 8.32 -0.65
N VAL A 135 -5.31 9.53 -0.09
CA VAL A 135 -6.27 9.89 0.96
C VAL A 135 -7.69 9.72 0.46
N LYS A 136 -8.03 10.30 -0.69
CA LYS A 136 -9.36 10.15 -1.27
C LYS A 136 -9.72 8.69 -1.53
N LEU A 137 -8.79 7.91 -2.09
CA LEU A 137 -9.01 6.50 -2.36
C LEU A 137 -9.30 5.72 -1.07
N PHE A 138 -8.59 6.03 0.01
CA PHE A 138 -8.80 5.41 1.31
C PHE A 138 -10.19 5.73 1.88
N GLU A 139 -10.60 7.00 1.83
CA GLU A 139 -11.93 7.45 2.28
C GLU A 139 -13.06 6.81 1.45
N ASP A 140 -12.94 6.78 0.12
CA ASP A 140 -13.94 6.20 -0.79
C ASP A 140 -14.08 4.67 -0.65
N ASN A 141 -13.11 4.01 -0.01
CA ASN A 141 -13.09 2.57 0.20
C ASN A 141 -13.22 2.21 1.68
N ALA A 142 -14.08 2.95 2.40
CA ALA A 142 -14.47 2.67 3.78
C ALA A 142 -13.26 2.52 4.73
N ARG A 143 -12.18 3.26 4.43
CA ARG A 143 -10.94 3.24 5.20
C ARG A 143 -10.36 1.84 5.38
N GLN A 144 -10.60 0.95 4.41
CA GLN A 144 -10.02 -0.38 4.41
C GLN A 144 -8.52 -0.30 4.16
N GLN A 145 -7.73 -0.91 5.04
CA GLN A 145 -6.29 -0.96 4.91
C GLN A 145 -5.90 -2.06 3.92
N MET A 146 -5.16 -1.68 2.88
CA MET A 146 -4.52 -2.65 1.99
C MET A 146 -3.24 -3.16 2.67
N PRO A 147 -3.05 -4.48 2.84
CA PRO A 147 -1.82 -5.05 3.37
C PRO A 147 -0.59 -4.58 2.58
N ALA A 148 0.54 -4.50 3.27
CA ALA A 148 1.82 -4.17 2.68
C ALA A 148 2.43 -5.39 1.98
N PHE A 149 2.95 -5.22 0.77
CA PHE A 149 3.63 -6.26 -0.01
C PHE A 149 5.08 -5.89 -0.36
N PRO A 150 5.96 -5.58 0.61
CA PRO A 150 7.34 -5.14 0.36
C PRO A 150 8.21 -6.21 -0.31
N GLN A 151 7.78 -7.47 -0.27
CA GLN A 151 8.47 -8.60 -0.91
C GLN A 151 8.31 -8.63 -2.44
N LEU A 152 7.30 -7.96 -3.00
CA LEU A 152 7.10 -7.93 -4.45
C LEU A 152 8.07 -6.93 -5.08
N SER A 153 8.83 -7.36 -6.09
CA SER A 153 9.73 -6.43 -6.79
C SER A 153 8.96 -5.46 -7.68
N LYS A 154 9.63 -4.40 -8.15
CA LYS A 154 9.06 -3.51 -9.18
C LYS A 154 8.60 -4.29 -10.41
N THR A 155 9.42 -5.25 -10.86
CA THR A 155 9.13 -6.09 -12.04
C THR A 155 7.89 -6.95 -11.82
N ASP A 156 7.71 -7.51 -10.62
CA ASP A 156 6.51 -8.30 -10.26
C ASP A 156 5.24 -7.43 -10.33
N ILE A 157 5.32 -6.20 -9.80
CA ILE A 157 4.20 -5.26 -9.80
C ILE A 157 3.89 -4.78 -11.23
N GLU A 158 4.90 -4.55 -12.05
CA GLU A 158 4.72 -4.24 -13.48
C GLU A 158 4.05 -5.41 -14.23
N ALA A 159 4.48 -6.65 -13.98
CA ALA A 159 3.85 -7.83 -14.55
C ALA A 159 2.37 -7.93 -14.18
N ILE A 160 2.01 -7.65 -12.92
CA ILE A 160 0.61 -7.57 -12.49
C ILE A 160 -0.14 -6.48 -13.27
N MET A 161 0.42 -5.28 -13.42
CA MET A 161 -0.22 -4.17 -14.15
C MET A 161 -0.42 -4.50 -15.64
N VAL A 162 0.55 -5.18 -16.25
CA VAL A 162 0.47 -5.69 -17.63
C VAL A 162 -0.65 -6.72 -17.75
N TRP A 163 -0.72 -7.68 -16.83
CA TRP A 163 -1.80 -8.66 -16.79
C TRP A 163 -3.17 -8.00 -16.62
N VAL A 164 -3.33 -7.05 -15.69
CA VAL A 164 -4.59 -6.31 -15.52
C VAL A 164 -5.01 -5.62 -16.82
N SER A 165 -4.06 -4.97 -17.50
CA SER A 165 -4.32 -4.30 -18.78
C SER A 165 -4.73 -5.28 -19.90
N ALA A 166 -4.15 -6.48 -19.92
CA ALA A 166 -4.55 -7.56 -20.83
C ALA A 166 -6.00 -8.03 -20.57
N GLN A 167 -6.37 -8.16 -19.30
CA GLN A 167 -7.71 -8.61 -18.90
C GLN A 167 -8.82 -7.59 -19.21
N GLU A 168 -8.51 -6.29 -19.19
CA GLU A 168 -9.43 -5.24 -19.67
C GLU A 168 -9.80 -5.44 -21.15
N GLY A 169 -8.82 -5.80 -21.98
CA GLY A 169 -9.00 -6.03 -23.41
C GLY A 169 -9.79 -7.31 -23.72
N ALA A 170 -9.61 -8.35 -22.92
CA ALA A 170 -10.34 -9.61 -23.05
C ALA A 170 -11.84 -9.44 -22.75
N ALA A 171 -12.19 -8.67 -21.71
CA ALA A 171 -13.58 -8.37 -21.37
C ALA A 171 -14.30 -7.58 -22.47
N ALA A 172 -13.63 -6.56 -23.02
CA ALA A 172 -14.17 -5.78 -24.15
C ALA A 172 -14.38 -6.64 -25.41
N SER A 173 -13.48 -7.61 -25.67
CA SER A 173 -13.57 -8.49 -26.84
C SER A 173 -14.69 -9.54 -26.70
N ALA A 174 -14.95 -10.03 -25.49
CA ALA A 174 -16.03 -10.99 -25.22
C ALA A 174 -17.43 -10.37 -25.41
N THR A 175 -17.63 -9.11 -25.00
CA THR A 175 -18.92 -8.40 -25.20
C THR A 175 -19.24 -8.17 -26.68
N VAL A 176 -18.21 -7.91 -27.51
CA VAL A 176 -18.37 -7.73 -28.96
C VAL A 176 -18.72 -9.05 -29.65
N ALA A 177 -18.17 -10.17 -29.18
CA ALA A 177 -18.49 -11.50 -29.72
C ALA A 177 -19.90 -11.99 -29.34
N ALA A 178 -20.42 -11.63 -28.17
CA ALA A 178 -21.74 -12.05 -27.68
C ALA A 178 -22.93 -11.25 -28.28
N THR A 179 -22.66 -10.17 -29.02
CA THR A 179 -23.70 -9.33 -29.66
C THR A 179 -23.81 -9.60 -31.18
N ARG A 180 -23.18 -10.67 -31.67
CA ARG A 180 -23.26 -11.13 -33.07
C ARG A 180 -24.00 -12.45 -33.20
#